data_AF-A0A1G6WD23-F1
#
_entry.id   AF-A0A1G6WD23-F1
#
_cell.length_a   1.000
_cell.length_b   1.000
_cell.length_c   1.000
_cell.angle_alpha   90.00
_cell.angle_beta   90.00
_cell.angle_gamma   90.00
#
_symmetry.space_group_name_H-M   'P 1'
#
loop_
_entity.id
_entity.type
_entity.pdbx_description
1 polymer ?
#
loop_
_entity_poly.entity_id
_entity_poly.type
_entity_poly.pdbx_seq_one_letter_code
_entity_poly.pdbx_strand_id
1 'polypeptide(L)' 'MTWTPCNANLGVADIHAVITSRFIAIEIKIGTDRLSRHQEKERLRVEGAGGVYFFVRTMEQFYDWYQEYCNSN' A
#
# COMPACT_ATOMS: atom_id res chain seq x y z
N MET A 1 -28.43 10.57 19.88
CA MET A 1 -27.46 10.30 18.80
C MET A 1 -26.44 9.30 19.34
N THR A 2 -26.42 8.07 18.85
CA THR A 2 -25.40 7.07 19.22
C THR A 2 -24.43 6.95 18.06
N TRP A 3 -23.15 7.24 18.30
CA TRP A 3 -22.11 7.10 17.29
C TRP A 3 -21.97 5.62 16.90
N THR A 4 -22.06 5.33 15.61
CA THR A 4 -21.86 3.99 15.05
C THR A 4 -20.55 3.99 14.28
N PRO A 5 -19.54 3.18 14.65
CA PRO A 5 -18.29 3.11 13.92
C PRO A 5 -18.50 2.60 12.49
N CYS A 6 -17.69 3.09 11.56
CA CYS A 6 -17.56 2.49 10.25
C CYS A 6 -16.87 1.11 10.37
N ASN A 7 -17.41 0.09 9.70
CA ASN A 7 -16.84 -1.27 9.67
C ASN A 7 -15.67 -1.42 8.66
N ALA A 8 -15.11 -0.32 8.15
CA ALA A 8 -13.97 -0.37 7.25
C ALA A 8 -12.75 -0.97 7.96
N ASN A 9 -11.99 -1.81 7.25
CA ASN A 9 -10.74 -2.35 7.77
C ASN A 9 -9.76 -1.21 8.06
N LEU A 10 -9.21 -1.19 9.27
CA LEU A 10 -8.20 -0.21 9.67
C LEU A 10 -6.84 -0.56 9.02
N GLY A 11 -6.14 0.45 8.50
CA GLY A 11 -4.80 0.29 7.93
C GLY A 11 -4.76 -0.16 6.46
N VAL A 12 -5.88 -0.03 5.75
CA VAL A 12 -5.93 -0.16 4.29
C VAL A 12 -5.02 0.89 3.64
N ALA A 13 -4.30 0.50 2.59
CA ALA A 13 -3.41 1.40 1.85
C ALA A 13 -4.19 2.50 1.11
N ASP A 14 -3.53 3.63 0.84
CA ASP A 14 -4.15 4.77 0.15
C ASP A 14 -4.62 4.43 -1.27
N ILE A 15 -3.86 3.59 -1.98
CA ILE A 15 -4.15 3.19 -3.36
C ILE A 15 -4.05 1.67 -3.49
N HIS A 16 -5.02 1.08 -4.17
CA HIS A 16 -4.98 -0.30 -4.65
C HIS A 16 -4.97 -0.33 -6.17
N ALA A 17 -4.08 -1.13 -6.73
CA ALA A 17 -3.95 -1.31 -8.16
C ALA A 17 -3.68 -2.78 -8.51
N VAL A 18 -3.92 -3.14 -9.77
CA VAL A 18 -3.46 -4.40 -10.34
C VAL A 18 -2.47 -4.05 -11.45
N ILE A 19 -1.22 -4.48 -11.30
CA ILE A 19 -0.13 -4.21 -12.23
C ILE A 19 0.52 -5.55 -12.55
N THR A 20 0.76 -5.84 -13.83
CA THR A 20 1.34 -7.13 -14.30
C THR A 20 0.68 -8.38 -13.68
N SER A 21 -0.65 -8.35 -13.52
CA SER A 21 -1.46 -9.42 -12.89
C SER A 21 -1.19 -9.67 -11.40
N ARG A 22 -0.58 -8.70 -10.70
CA ARG A 22 -0.35 -8.73 -9.25
C ARG A 22 -1.11 -7.61 -8.57
N PHE A 23 -1.65 -7.91 -7.39
CA PHE A 23 -2.25 -6.89 -6.54
C PHE A 23 -1.15 -6.04 -5.90
N ILE A 24 -1.26 -4.73 -6.06
CA ILE A 24 -0.34 -3.74 -5.54
C ILE A 24 -1.12 -2.83 -4.58
N ALA A 25 -0.66 -2.78 -3.33
CA ALA A 25 -1.10 -1.79 -2.35
C ALA A 25 -0.02 -0.72 -2.21
N ILE A 26 -0.40 0.55 -2.36
CA ILE A 26 0.52 1.69 -2.30
C ILE A 26 0.09 2.61 -1.17
N GLU A 27 1.02 2.86 -0.26
CA GLU A 27 0.86 3.76 0.87
C GLU A 27 1.73 5.01 0.65
N ILE A 28 1.12 6.19 0.72
CA ILE A 28 1.77 7.48 0.49
C ILE A 28 2.19 8.08 1.83
N LYS A 29 3.49 8.29 2.03
CA LYS A 29 4.04 8.86 3.26
C LYS A 29 4.83 10.13 2.99
N ILE A 30 4.50 11.22 3.70
CA ILE A 30 5.22 12.50 3.60
C ILE A 30 6.04 12.73 4.87
N GLY A 31 7.29 13.19 4.73
CA GLY A 31 8.14 13.57 5.88
C GLY A 31 8.66 12.39 6.71
N THR A 32 8.71 12.53 8.04
CA THR A 32 9.26 11.53 8.97
C THR A 32 8.27 10.41 9.34
N ASP A 33 7.15 10.31 8.63
CA ASP A 33 6.07 9.42 9.00
C ASP A 33 6.48 7.94 8.95
N ARG A 34 5.99 7.18 9.94
CA ARG A 34 6.29 5.76 10.18
C ARG A 34 4.99 4.95 10.06
N LEU A 35 5.11 3.68 9.69
CA LEU A 35 3.95 2.80 9.65
C LEU A 35 3.30 2.64 11.03
N SER A 36 1.97 2.69 11.06
CA SER A 36 1.17 2.22 12.18
C SER A 36 1.20 0.69 12.28
N ARG A 37 0.99 0.14 13.48
CA ARG A 37 0.85 -1.32 13.69
C ARG A 37 -0.25 -1.96 12.82
N HIS A 38 -1.32 -1.21 12.53
CA HIS A 38 -2.41 -1.71 11.66
C HIS A 38 -1.96 -1.83 10.20
N GLN A 39 -1.19 -0.85 9.72
CA GLN A 39 -0.64 -0.85 8.37
C GLN A 39 0.41 -1.96 8.21
N GLU A 40 1.20 -2.22 9.24
CA GLU A 40 2.15 -3.35 9.24
C GLU A 40 1.43 -4.71 9.14
N LYS A 41 0.32 -4.88 9.85
CA LYS A 41 -0.49 -6.10 9.75
C LYS A 41 -1.08 -6.27 8.35
N GLU A 42 -1.55 -5.19 7.73
CA GLU A 42 -2.07 -5.23 6.37
C GLU A 42 -0.97 -5.54 5.34
N ARG A 43 0.22 -4.94 5.51
CA ARG A 43 1.40 -5.24 4.71
C ARG A 43 1.72 -6.74 4.72
N LEU A 44 1.81 -7.33 5.91
CA LEU A 44 2.05 -8.78 6.07
C LEU A 44 0.95 -9.62 5.42
N ARG A 45 -0.31 -9.18 5.49
CA ARG A 45 -1.44 -9.87 4.86
C ARG A 45 -1.36 -9.84 3.33
N VAL A 46 -1.06 -8.69 2.75
CA VAL A 46 -0.94 -8.49 1.30
C VAL A 46 0.25 -9.27 0.75
N GLU A 47 1.41 -9.16 1.39
CA GLU A 47 2.61 -9.89 1.00
C GLU A 47 2.44 -11.40 1.17
N GLY A 48 1.80 -11.86 2.25
CA GLY A 48 1.48 -13.27 2.47
C GLY A 48 0.53 -13.86 1.43
N ALA A 49 -0.29 -13.03 0.78
CA ALA A 49 -1.15 -13.43 -0.34
C ALA A 49 -0.43 -13.37 -1.71
N GLY A 50 0.85 -12.98 -1.75
CA GLY A 50 1.63 -12.82 -2.98
C GLY A 50 1.36 -11.53 -3.75
N GLY A 51 0.75 -10.53 -3.09
CA GLY A 51 0.68 -9.15 -3.56
C GLY A 51 1.91 -8.35 -3.14
N VAL A 52 2.03 -7.14 -3.68
CA VAL A 52 3.11 -6.20 -3.34
C VAL A 52 2.54 -5.08 -2.48
N TYR A 53 3.25 -4.74 -1.42
CA TYR A 53 2.96 -3.55 -0.62
C TYR A 53 4.12 -2.57 -0.74
N PHE A 54 3.85 -1.39 -1.27
CA PHE A 54 4.86 -0.40 -1.63
C PHE A 54 4.63 0.92 -0.89
N PHE A 55 5.70 1.53 -0.41
CA PHE A 55 5.67 2.84 0.25
C PHE A 55 6.28 3.88 -0.67
N VAL A 56 5.53 4.94 -0.93
CA VAL A 56 5.97 6.05 -1.78
C VAL A 56 5.99 7.35 -1.01
N ARG A 57 7.02 8.16 -1.23
CA ARG A 57 7.15 9.51 -0.66
C ARG A 57 7.10 10.61 -1.72
N THR A 58 7.44 10.31 -2.97
CA THR A 58 7.39 11.24 -4.10
C THR A 58 6.92 10.55 -5.36
N MET A 59 6.42 11.32 -6.33
CA MET A 59 5.93 10.75 -7.59
C MET A 59 7.05 10.08 -8.38
N GLU A 60 8.26 10.64 -8.35
CA GLU A 60 9.45 10.09 -9.00
C GLU A 60 9.77 8.69 -8.47
N GLN A 61 9.73 8.51 -7.15
CA GLN A 61 9.98 7.20 -6.53
C GLN A 61 8.98 6.15 -7.00
N PHE A 62 7.69 6.52 -7.14
CA PHE A 62 6.70 5.60 -7.70
C PHE A 62 6.96 5.32 -9.17
N TYR A 63 7.29 6.34 -9.96
CA TYR A 63 7.54 6.16 -11.39
C TYR A 63 8.72 5.24 -11.66
N ASP A 64 9.84 5.44 -10.96
CA ASP A 64 11.03 4.59 -11.10
C ASP A 64 10.73 3.14 -10.70
N TRP A 65 10.07 2.95 -9.55
CA TRP A 65 9.61 1.63 -9.11
C TRP A 65 8.68 0.96 -10.13
N TYR A 66 7.73 1.72 -10.68
CA TYR A 66 6.77 1.22 -11.66
C TYR A 66 7.48 0.74 -12.95
N GLN A 67 8.44 1.52 -13.46
CA GLN A 67 9.22 1.14 -14.64
C GLN A 67 10.03 -0.13 -14.39
N GLU A 68 10.74 -0.20 -13.25
CA GLU A 68 11.50 -1.38 -12.86
C GLU A 68 10.61 -2.62 -12.73
N TYR A 69 9.45 -2.47 -12.08
CA TYR A 69 8.49 -3.56 -11.87
C TYR A 69 7.87 -4.08 -13.16
N CYS A 70 7.59 -3.18 -14.12
CA CYS A 70 7.06 -3.55 -15.43
C CYS A 70 8.11 -4.22 -16.33
N ASN A 71 9.38 -3.83 -16.24
CA ASN A 71 10.45 -4.38 -17.08
C ASN A 71 11.04 -5.70 -16.54
N SER A 72 10.88 -5.97 -15.25
CA SER A 72 11.41 -7.18 -14.59
C SER A 72 10.48 -8.39 -14.67
N ASN A 73 9.26 -8.22 -15.20
CA ASN A 73 8.29 -9.28 -15.47
C ASN A 73 8.14 -9.54 -16.96
#